data_AF-A0A519F2E9-F1
#
_entry.id   AF-A0A519F2E9-F1
#
_cell.length_a   1.000
_cell.length_b   1.000
_cell.length_c   1.000
_cell.angle_alpha   90.00
_cell.angle_beta   90.00
_cell.angle_gamma   90.00
#
_symmetry.space_group_name_H-M   'P 1'
#
loop_
_entity.id
_entity.type
_entity.pdbx_description
1 polymer ?
#
loop_
_entity_poly.entity_id
_entity_poly.type
_entity_poly.pdbx_seq_one_letter_code
_entity_poly.pdbx_strand_id
1 'polypeptide(L)'
;IKVVMTDPKAIASASPLTGSSIVSKGSGTFTQPVLSTQADIYNPTATADLRNALTASTPMRLLMGDVTNGAQAYSLVDAQGAAVKDKSGNAIKGSIVQGQSNDISLEVGYTDSSGTAQSFKFGMTLAGSANSGDTYSIAMTGAGSLDNRNATSVGTLQTKQTLDSAAGNGTGMSLSGANANMITTVGSKAAQGKNDSTATTAVLTQAKSARDSVSGVSLDEEAANLVKYQQYYTASSQIIKAAQAIFSTLINSL
;
A
#
# COMPACT_ATOMS: atom_id res chain seq x y z
N ILE A 1 18.81 3.66 6.24
CA ILE A 1 17.81 4.17 5.25
C ILE A 1 18.33 5.50 4.75
N LYS A 2 18.85 5.55 3.52
CA LYS A 2 19.33 6.80 2.91
C LYS A 2 18.08 7.56 2.45
N VAL A 3 17.84 8.76 2.95
CA VAL A 3 16.70 9.58 2.52
C VAL A 3 16.99 10.04 1.09
N VAL A 4 16.19 9.55 0.13
CA VAL A 4 16.37 9.75 -1.32
C VAL A 4 15.86 11.11 -1.78
N MET A 5 15.22 11.89 -0.91
CA MET A 5 14.70 13.22 -1.24
C MET A 5 15.56 14.33 -0.65
N THR A 6 16.37 14.94 -1.50
CA THR A 6 17.19 16.13 -1.16
C THR A 6 16.50 17.45 -1.53
N ASP A 7 15.50 17.42 -2.42
CA ASP A 7 14.69 18.59 -2.78
C ASP A 7 13.18 18.26 -2.79
N PRO A 8 12.40 18.75 -1.80
CA PRO A 8 10.95 18.55 -1.77
C PRO A 8 10.22 19.27 -2.93
N LYS A 9 10.84 20.24 -3.61
CA LYS A 9 10.27 20.91 -4.79
C LYS A 9 10.21 19.99 -6.02
N ALA A 10 10.92 18.86 -5.98
CA ALA A 10 10.84 17.84 -7.02
C ALA A 10 9.56 16.98 -6.93
N ILE A 11 8.76 17.10 -5.87
CA ILE A 11 7.46 16.41 -5.80
C ILE A 11 6.47 17.14 -6.70
N ALA A 12 5.97 16.46 -7.73
CA ALA A 12 4.90 16.94 -8.60
C ALA A 12 3.52 16.88 -7.90
N SER A 13 3.37 17.63 -6.81
CA SER A 13 2.15 17.72 -5.99
C SER A 13 0.99 18.40 -6.71
N ALA A 14 1.29 19.24 -7.70
CA ALA A 14 0.33 19.96 -8.52
C ALA A 14 -0.09 19.15 -9.75
N SER A 15 -1.35 19.29 -10.17
CA SER A 15 -1.81 18.77 -11.46
C SER A 15 -1.08 19.45 -12.63
N PRO A 16 -0.86 18.78 -13.79
CA PRO A 16 -0.08 19.36 -14.90
C PRO A 16 -0.73 20.58 -15.57
N LEU A 17 -2.06 20.70 -15.52
CA LEU A 17 -2.81 21.79 -16.13
C LEU A 17 -3.54 22.62 -15.08
N THR A 18 -3.55 23.94 -15.28
CA THR A 18 -4.32 24.90 -14.48
C THR A 18 -5.19 25.74 -15.39
N GLY A 19 -6.41 26.01 -14.93
CA GLY A 19 -7.38 26.86 -15.59
C GLY A 19 -7.52 28.19 -14.87
N SER A 20 -7.62 29.28 -15.63
CA SER A 20 -7.93 30.62 -15.11
C SER A 20 -8.89 31.35 -16.04
N SER A 21 -9.78 32.19 -15.50
CA SER A 21 -10.61 33.05 -16.36
C SER A 21 -9.78 34.23 -16.85
N ILE A 22 -9.83 34.51 -18.16
CA ILE A 22 -9.19 35.71 -18.76
C ILE A 22 -10.25 36.80 -18.95
N VAL A 23 -11.37 36.45 -19.56
CA VAL A 23 -12.51 37.34 -19.79
C VAL A 23 -13.75 36.62 -19.32
N SER A 24 -14.47 37.21 -18.38
CA SER A 24 -15.76 36.72 -17.92
C SER A 24 -16.72 37.90 -17.82
N LYS A 25 -17.68 37.94 -18.75
CA LYS A 25 -18.80 38.86 -18.79
C LYS A 25 -20.05 38.21 -18.21
N GLY A 26 -20.11 36.88 -18.16
CA GLY A 26 -21.19 36.11 -17.56
C GLY A 26 -20.90 35.70 -16.11
N SER A 27 -21.78 34.88 -15.53
CA SER A 27 -21.61 34.27 -14.20
C SER A 27 -21.11 32.82 -14.31
N GLY A 28 -20.42 32.49 -15.40
CA GLY A 28 -19.90 31.16 -15.66
C GLY A 28 -18.78 30.79 -14.68
N THR A 29 -18.84 29.58 -14.15
CA THR A 29 -17.79 29.00 -13.30
C THR A 29 -17.23 27.76 -13.98
N PHE A 30 -16.00 27.40 -13.62
CA PHE A 30 -15.33 26.20 -14.15
C PHE A 30 -14.56 25.48 -13.06
N THR A 31 -14.42 24.18 -13.18
CA THR A 31 -13.49 23.38 -12.36
C THR A 31 -12.11 23.31 -13.00
N GLN A 32 -11.07 23.16 -12.19
CA GLN A 32 -9.70 23.07 -12.69
C GLN A 32 -9.54 21.88 -13.66
N PRO A 33 -8.83 22.03 -14.80
CA PRO A 33 -8.69 20.98 -15.79
C PRO A 33 -7.98 19.75 -15.22
N VAL A 34 -8.49 18.57 -15.54
CA VAL A 34 -7.92 17.28 -15.14
C VAL A 34 -7.49 16.53 -16.40
N LEU A 35 -6.22 16.14 -16.47
CA LEU A 35 -5.71 15.32 -17.56
C LEU A 35 -6.23 13.88 -17.39
N SER A 36 -7.01 13.40 -18.35
CA SER A 36 -7.60 12.05 -18.35
C SER A 36 -6.71 11.03 -19.06
N THR A 37 -5.84 11.48 -19.98
CA THR A 37 -4.86 10.60 -20.63
C THR A 37 -3.81 10.15 -19.63
N GLN A 38 -3.68 8.83 -19.47
CA GLN A 38 -2.64 8.23 -18.64
C GLN A 38 -1.32 8.20 -19.41
N ALA A 39 -0.23 8.59 -18.74
CA ALA A 39 1.11 8.41 -19.27
C ALA A 39 1.48 6.92 -19.20
N ASP A 40 2.07 6.39 -20.27
CA ASP A 40 2.64 5.05 -20.26
C ASP A 40 4.00 5.06 -19.55
N ILE A 41 3.99 4.68 -18.27
CA ILE A 41 5.19 4.65 -17.42
C ILE A 41 6.24 3.63 -17.87
N TYR A 42 5.88 2.68 -18.73
CA TYR A 42 6.78 1.68 -19.28
C TYR A 42 7.42 2.12 -20.59
N ASN A 43 6.88 3.16 -21.24
CA ASN A 43 7.40 3.71 -22.49
C ASN A 43 7.91 5.16 -22.28
N PRO A 44 9.24 5.35 -22.09
CA PRO A 44 9.81 6.66 -21.82
C PRO A 44 9.64 7.64 -23.00
N THR A 45 9.65 7.14 -24.24
CA THR A 45 9.45 7.98 -25.43
C THR A 45 8.03 8.50 -25.49
N ALA A 46 7.02 7.64 -25.30
CA ALA A 46 5.62 8.05 -25.29
C ALA A 46 5.32 9.06 -24.15
N THR A 47 5.96 8.87 -22.98
CA THR A 47 5.86 9.83 -21.89
C THR A 47 6.50 11.18 -22.22
N ALA A 48 7.68 11.18 -22.87
CA ALA A 48 8.32 12.41 -23.31
C ALA A 48 7.50 13.15 -24.38
N ASP A 49 6.94 12.41 -25.34
CA ASP A 49 6.08 12.96 -26.40
C ASP A 49 4.80 13.58 -25.83
N LEU A 50 4.15 12.91 -24.87
CA LEU A 50 3.01 13.48 -24.16
C LEU A 50 3.38 14.77 -23.43
N ARG A 51 4.53 14.81 -22.74
CA ARG A 51 4.99 16.02 -22.03
C ARG A 51 5.27 17.17 -23.00
N ASN A 52 5.94 16.88 -24.12
CA ASN A 52 6.24 17.86 -25.16
C ASN A 52 4.95 18.39 -25.78
N ALA A 53 3.99 17.51 -26.05
CA ALA A 53 2.67 17.88 -26.57
C ALA A 53 1.91 18.80 -25.61
N LEU A 54 1.88 18.49 -24.31
CA LEU A 54 1.27 19.37 -23.31
C LEU A 54 1.93 20.75 -23.29
N THR A 55 3.27 20.82 -23.32
CA THR A 55 3.99 22.10 -23.32
C THR A 55 3.85 22.89 -24.62
N ALA A 56 3.75 22.22 -25.76
CA ALA A 56 3.64 22.87 -27.07
C ALA A 56 2.22 23.36 -27.36
N SER A 57 1.20 22.63 -26.91
CA SER A 57 -0.21 22.99 -27.14
C SER A 57 -0.72 24.04 -26.15
N THR A 58 -0.02 24.28 -25.04
CA THR A 58 -0.42 25.28 -24.03
C THR A 58 0.36 26.61 -24.19
N PRO A 59 -0.24 27.77 -23.89
CA PRO A 59 -1.59 27.94 -23.34
C PRO A 59 -2.69 27.86 -24.40
N MET A 60 -3.77 27.17 -24.05
CA MET A 60 -5.01 27.13 -24.81
C MET A 60 -6.04 28.05 -24.16
N ARG A 61 -7.08 28.40 -24.91
CA ARG A 61 -8.19 29.21 -24.45
C ARG A 61 -9.49 28.56 -24.88
N LEU A 62 -10.37 28.31 -23.93
CA LEU A 62 -11.73 27.91 -24.20
C LEU A 62 -12.56 29.16 -24.42
N LEU A 63 -13.00 29.39 -25.67
CA LEU A 63 -13.82 30.52 -26.08
C LEU A 63 -15.29 30.13 -26.11
N MET A 64 -16.12 30.83 -25.34
CA MET A 64 -17.57 30.70 -25.34
C MET A 64 -18.15 31.50 -26.51
N GLY A 65 -19.00 30.86 -27.31
CA GLY A 65 -19.70 31.45 -28.45
C GLY A 65 -21.07 32.01 -28.09
N ASP A 66 -22.00 32.03 -29.03
CA ASP A 66 -23.36 32.47 -28.79
C ASP A 66 -24.22 31.37 -28.16
N VAL A 67 -25.31 31.78 -27.50
CA VAL A 67 -26.34 30.89 -26.97
C VAL A 67 -27.47 30.80 -27.99
N THR A 68 -27.73 29.59 -28.48
CA THR A 68 -28.84 29.31 -29.39
C THR A 68 -29.76 28.29 -28.73
N ASN A 69 -31.02 28.65 -28.49
CA ASN A 69 -32.02 27.77 -27.86
C ASN A 69 -31.56 27.16 -26.52
N GLY A 70 -30.85 27.93 -25.69
CA GLY A 70 -30.33 27.48 -24.39
C GLY A 70 -29.05 26.65 -24.44
N ALA A 71 -28.55 26.32 -25.64
CA ALA A 71 -27.25 25.69 -25.83
C ALA A 71 -26.17 26.76 -26.11
N GLN A 72 -25.18 26.81 -25.24
CA GLN A 72 -24.02 27.68 -25.31
C GLN A 72 -22.91 26.97 -26.10
N ALA A 73 -22.52 27.49 -27.26
CA ALA A 73 -21.40 26.94 -28.03
C ALA A 73 -20.06 27.23 -27.36
N TYR A 74 -19.07 26.36 -27.55
CA TYR A 74 -17.68 26.60 -27.17
C TYR A 74 -16.71 26.11 -28.25
N SER A 75 -15.52 26.71 -28.27
CA SER A 75 -14.40 26.31 -29.12
C SER A 75 -13.08 26.41 -28.37
N LEU A 76 -12.16 25.48 -28.63
CA LEU A 76 -10.82 25.55 -28.09
C LEU A 76 -9.90 26.22 -29.10
N VAL A 77 -9.26 27.31 -28.69
CA VAL A 77 -8.31 28.07 -29.51
C VAL A 77 -6.95 28.14 -28.83
N ASP A 78 -5.89 28.31 -29.59
CA ASP A 78 -4.53 28.49 -29.08
C ASP A 78 -4.32 29.94 -28.57
N ALA A 79 -3.09 30.23 -28.16
CA ALA A 79 -2.72 31.56 -27.68
C ALA A 79 -2.89 32.66 -28.75
N GLN A 80 -2.77 32.30 -30.03
CA GLN A 80 -2.88 33.19 -31.20
C GLN A 80 -4.33 33.30 -31.72
N GLY A 81 -5.25 32.51 -31.17
CA GLY A 81 -6.67 32.48 -31.56
C GLY A 81 -7.00 31.54 -32.72
N ALA A 82 -6.06 30.71 -33.18
CA ALA A 82 -6.35 29.66 -34.14
C ALA A 82 -6.99 28.44 -33.44
N ALA A 83 -7.80 27.68 -34.16
CA ALA A 83 -8.50 26.54 -33.58
C ALA A 83 -7.52 25.41 -33.23
N VAL A 84 -7.58 24.94 -31.98
CA VAL A 84 -6.89 23.71 -31.58
C VAL A 84 -7.58 22.53 -32.24
N LYS A 85 -6.78 21.63 -32.81
CA LYS A 85 -7.27 20.50 -33.61
C LYS A 85 -7.23 19.19 -32.82
N ASP A 86 -8.17 18.30 -33.12
CA ASP A 86 -8.15 16.91 -32.67
C ASP A 86 -7.15 16.07 -33.49
N LYS A 87 -7.03 14.77 -33.18
CA LYS A 87 -6.18 13.81 -33.91
C LYS A 87 -6.53 13.72 -35.41
N SER A 88 -7.78 14.00 -35.77
CA SER A 88 -8.29 13.94 -37.15
C SER A 88 -8.14 15.26 -37.89
N GLY A 89 -7.60 16.30 -37.24
CA GLY A 89 -7.42 17.63 -37.82
C GLY A 89 -8.64 18.56 -37.73
N ASN A 90 -9.71 18.16 -37.03
CA ASN A 90 -10.90 18.98 -36.85
C ASN A 90 -10.75 19.95 -35.69
N ALA A 91 -11.32 21.15 -35.81
CA ALA A 91 -11.39 22.10 -34.71
C ALA A 91 -12.23 21.55 -33.54
N ILE A 92 -11.70 21.63 -32.33
CA ILE A 92 -12.39 21.18 -31.13
C ILE A 92 -13.48 22.20 -30.77
N LYS A 93 -14.74 21.79 -30.92
CA LYS A 93 -15.93 22.61 -30.65
C LYS A 93 -17.00 21.73 -30.00
N GLY A 94 -17.90 22.35 -29.27
CA GLY A 94 -19.06 21.67 -28.70
C GLY A 94 -20.11 22.65 -28.21
N SER A 95 -21.13 22.15 -27.53
CA SER A 95 -22.12 22.95 -26.84
C SER A 95 -22.36 22.44 -25.43
N ILE A 96 -22.70 23.35 -24.53
CA ILE A 96 -23.12 23.07 -23.15
C ILE A 96 -24.51 23.65 -22.92
N VAL A 97 -25.27 23.13 -21.98
CA VAL A 97 -26.56 23.71 -21.60
C VAL A 97 -26.31 24.85 -20.61
N GLN A 98 -26.76 26.06 -20.93
CA GLN A 98 -26.54 27.23 -20.09
C GLN A 98 -27.23 27.06 -18.72
N GLY A 99 -26.55 27.47 -17.65
CA GLY A 99 -27.08 27.40 -16.28
C GLY A 99 -26.97 26.02 -15.61
N GLN A 100 -26.53 24.98 -16.34
CA GLN A 100 -26.33 23.64 -15.80
C GLN A 100 -24.84 23.33 -15.59
N SER A 101 -24.55 22.30 -14.78
CA SER A 101 -23.20 21.75 -14.69
C SER A 101 -22.97 20.78 -15.85
N ASN A 102 -22.00 21.09 -16.70
CA ASN A 102 -21.68 20.34 -17.90
C ASN A 102 -20.24 19.84 -17.81
N ASP A 103 -20.06 18.53 -17.77
CA ASP A 103 -18.73 17.91 -17.89
C ASP A 103 -18.32 17.87 -19.35
N ILE A 104 -17.28 18.62 -19.69
CA ILE A 104 -16.70 18.64 -21.02
C ILE A 104 -15.39 17.84 -21.05
N SER A 105 -15.19 17.12 -22.13
CA SER A 105 -13.96 16.36 -22.41
C SER A 105 -13.39 16.84 -23.73
N LEU A 106 -12.18 17.38 -23.69
CA LEU A 106 -11.50 17.94 -24.86
C LEU A 106 -10.35 17.03 -25.25
N GLU A 107 -10.34 16.64 -26.52
CA GLU A 107 -9.31 15.78 -27.10
C GLU A 107 -8.42 16.59 -28.04
N VAL A 108 -7.19 16.86 -27.62
CA VAL A 108 -6.21 17.65 -28.38
C VAL A 108 -5.27 16.72 -29.12
N GLY A 109 -5.19 16.90 -30.44
CA GLY A 109 -4.28 16.17 -31.31
C GLY A 109 -2.85 16.71 -31.20
N TYR A 110 -1.88 15.82 -31.30
CA TYR A 110 -0.46 16.14 -31.47
C TYR A 110 0.21 15.09 -32.37
N THR A 111 1.39 15.40 -32.88
CA THR A 111 2.21 14.44 -33.63
C THR A 111 3.34 13.98 -32.72
N ASP A 112 3.48 12.66 -32.55
CA ASP A 112 4.55 12.09 -31.74
C ASP A 112 5.91 12.14 -32.45
N SER A 113 6.97 11.74 -31.74
CA SER A 113 8.35 11.75 -32.29
C SER A 113 8.53 10.81 -33.49
N SER A 114 7.61 9.85 -33.69
CA SER A 114 7.59 8.94 -34.84
C SER A 114 6.83 9.47 -36.05
N GLY A 115 6.22 10.67 -35.94
CA GLY A 115 5.38 11.25 -36.98
C GLY A 115 3.93 10.74 -36.98
N THR A 116 3.52 9.99 -35.96
CA THR A 116 2.16 9.44 -35.86
C THR A 116 1.25 10.44 -35.14
N ALA A 117 0.03 10.63 -35.66
CA ALA A 117 -0.97 11.45 -35.00
C ALA A 117 -1.50 10.76 -33.74
N GLN A 118 -1.43 11.45 -32.61
CA GLN A 118 -1.89 11.03 -31.30
C GLN A 118 -2.77 12.11 -30.67
N SER A 119 -3.39 11.82 -29.54
CA SER A 119 -4.17 12.79 -28.80
C SER A 119 -4.03 12.64 -27.29
N PHE A 120 -4.20 13.75 -26.58
CA PHE A 120 -4.40 13.74 -25.13
C PHE A 120 -5.77 14.33 -24.79
N LYS A 121 -6.36 13.82 -23.71
CA LYS A 121 -7.70 14.19 -23.26
C LYS A 121 -7.59 14.88 -21.91
N PHE A 122 -8.26 16.01 -21.76
CA PHE A 122 -8.48 16.63 -20.46
C PHE A 122 -9.94 17.02 -20.31
N GLY A 123 -10.42 16.95 -19.08
CA GLY A 123 -11.79 17.29 -18.73
C GLY A 123 -11.86 18.50 -17.80
N MET A 124 -12.99 19.18 -17.83
CA MET A 124 -13.38 20.20 -16.85
C MET A 124 -14.91 20.28 -16.82
N THR A 125 -15.45 20.79 -15.72
CA THR A 125 -16.88 21.05 -15.58
C THR A 125 -17.10 22.54 -15.76
N LEU A 126 -17.96 22.92 -16.70
CA LEU A 126 -18.43 24.29 -16.85
C LEU A 126 -19.84 24.39 -16.26
N ALA A 127 -20.06 25.38 -15.41
CA ALA A 127 -21.35 25.65 -14.79
C ALA A 127 -21.73 27.14 -14.92
N GLY A 128 -23.00 27.44 -14.65
CA GLY A 128 -23.52 28.80 -14.70
C GLY A 128 -23.78 29.30 -16.12
N SER A 129 -23.90 30.63 -16.25
CA SER A 129 -24.29 31.29 -17.49
C SER A 129 -23.12 32.11 -18.03
N ALA A 130 -22.30 31.50 -18.86
CA ALA A 130 -21.30 32.23 -19.64
C ALA A 130 -21.98 33.08 -20.72
N ASN A 131 -21.33 34.19 -21.08
CA ASN A 131 -21.73 35.05 -22.18
C ASN A 131 -20.81 34.83 -23.39
N SER A 132 -21.28 35.23 -24.57
CA SER A 132 -20.47 35.20 -25.79
C SER A 132 -19.21 36.04 -25.66
N GLY A 133 -18.06 35.44 -25.97
CA GLY A 133 -16.73 36.03 -25.81
C GLY A 133 -16.09 35.79 -24.44
N ASP A 134 -16.72 35.06 -23.52
CA ASP A 134 -16.06 34.61 -22.30
C ASP A 134 -14.92 33.64 -22.65
N THR A 135 -13.76 33.80 -22.02
CA THR A 135 -12.58 32.96 -22.28
C THR A 135 -11.93 32.45 -21.00
N TYR A 136 -11.66 31.14 -20.99
CA TYR A 136 -10.94 30.46 -19.92
C TYR A 136 -9.59 29.99 -20.46
N SER A 137 -8.49 30.45 -19.86
CA SER A 137 -7.14 29.96 -20.16
C SER A 137 -6.94 28.58 -19.57
N ILE A 138 -6.26 27.72 -20.31
CA ILE A 138 -5.74 26.43 -19.86
C ILE A 138 -4.24 26.45 -20.14
N ALA A 139 -3.43 26.44 -19.09
CA ALA A 139 -1.98 26.53 -19.19
C ALA A 139 -1.31 25.45 -18.35
N MET A 140 -0.01 25.24 -18.57
CA MET A 140 0.80 24.41 -17.67
C MET A 140 0.81 25.01 -16.27
N THR A 141 0.70 24.17 -15.26
CA THR A 141 0.85 24.61 -13.87
C THR A 141 2.30 25.03 -13.63
N GLY A 142 2.51 26.31 -13.33
CA GLY A 142 3.83 26.87 -13.09
C GLY A 142 4.46 26.42 -11.77
N ALA A 143 5.78 26.62 -11.65
CA ALA A 143 6.50 26.40 -10.41
C ALA A 143 5.97 27.33 -9.30
N GLY A 144 5.90 26.82 -8.05
CA GLY A 144 5.40 27.59 -6.91
C GLY A 144 3.86 27.73 -6.86
N SER A 145 3.13 26.96 -7.68
CA SER A 145 1.68 26.88 -7.59
C SER A 145 1.20 26.38 -6.21
N LEU A 146 0.05 26.86 -5.78
CA LEU A 146 -0.66 26.37 -4.58
C LEU A 146 -1.51 25.12 -4.88
N ASP A 147 -1.49 24.61 -6.12
CA ASP A 147 -2.19 23.39 -6.52
C ASP A 147 -1.56 22.16 -5.85
N ASN A 148 -2.38 21.38 -5.14
CA ASN A 148 -1.98 20.16 -4.46
C ASN A 148 -2.82 18.93 -4.91
N ARG A 149 -3.50 19.00 -6.06
CA ARG A 149 -4.47 17.98 -6.48
C ARG A 149 -3.85 16.60 -6.67
N ASN A 150 -2.62 16.49 -7.16
CA ASN A 150 -1.93 15.21 -7.24
C ASN A 150 -1.57 14.68 -5.85
N ALA A 151 -1.10 15.54 -4.94
CA ALA A 151 -0.80 15.15 -3.57
C ALA A 151 -2.06 14.66 -2.82
N THR A 152 -3.19 15.36 -2.98
CA THR A 152 -4.48 14.91 -2.45
C THR A 152 -4.89 13.58 -3.06
N SER A 153 -4.70 13.38 -4.37
CA SER A 153 -5.00 12.12 -5.05
C SER A 153 -4.14 10.96 -4.53
N VAL A 154 -2.86 11.20 -4.24
CA VAL A 154 -2.00 10.19 -3.58
C VAL A 154 -2.48 9.92 -2.16
N GLY A 155 -2.91 10.95 -1.42
CA GLY A 155 -3.50 10.79 -0.09
C GLY A 155 -4.76 9.92 -0.10
N THR A 156 -5.63 10.09 -1.10
CA THR A 156 -6.86 9.27 -1.21
C THR A 156 -6.57 7.81 -1.57
N LEU A 157 -5.41 7.48 -2.14
CA LEU A 157 -5.02 6.08 -2.36
C LEU A 157 -4.93 5.28 -1.06
N GLN A 158 -4.62 5.93 0.08
CA GLN A 158 -4.57 5.28 1.39
C GLN A 158 -5.88 4.55 1.72
N THR A 159 -7.02 5.17 1.38
CA THR A 159 -8.37 4.68 1.69
C THR A 159 -9.08 4.06 0.48
N LYS A 160 -8.61 4.33 -0.73
CA LYS A 160 -9.15 3.73 -1.96
C LYS A 160 -8.90 2.22 -1.97
N GLN A 161 -9.91 1.46 -2.38
CA GLN A 161 -9.86 0.00 -2.51
C GLN A 161 -9.08 -0.39 -3.77
N THR A 162 -7.75 -0.34 -3.72
CA THR A 162 -6.87 -0.68 -4.86
C THR A 162 -6.22 -2.04 -4.76
N LEU A 163 -6.23 -2.67 -3.58
CA LEU A 163 -5.67 -4.00 -3.39
C LEU A 163 -6.76 -5.03 -3.62
N ASP A 164 -6.39 -6.14 -4.25
CA ASP A 164 -7.30 -7.26 -4.35
C ASP A 164 -7.58 -7.81 -2.94
N SER A 165 -8.85 -8.14 -2.69
CA SER A 165 -9.24 -8.74 -1.42
C SER A 165 -9.11 -10.24 -1.58
N ALA A 166 -8.28 -10.86 -0.73
CA ALA A 166 -8.17 -12.32 -0.65
C ALA A 166 -9.52 -13.02 -0.37
N ALA A 167 -10.56 -12.28 0.03
CA ALA A 167 -11.90 -12.80 0.27
C ALA A 167 -12.75 -12.99 -1.01
N GLY A 168 -12.24 -12.68 -2.21
CA GLY A 168 -12.88 -13.05 -3.49
C GLY A 168 -14.29 -12.48 -3.70
N ASN A 169 -14.69 -11.52 -2.87
CA ASN A 169 -16.03 -10.94 -2.76
C ASN A 169 -16.19 -9.67 -3.61
N GLY A 170 -15.30 -9.46 -4.59
CA GLY A 170 -15.34 -8.35 -5.56
C GLY A 170 -15.14 -6.95 -4.95
N THR A 171 -14.96 -6.84 -3.65
CA THR A 171 -14.73 -5.59 -2.93
C THR A 171 -13.25 -5.52 -2.57
N GLY A 172 -12.50 -4.64 -3.26
CA GLY A 172 -11.07 -4.46 -2.98
C GLY A 172 -10.79 -3.99 -1.55
N MET A 173 -9.53 -4.04 -1.13
CA MET A 173 -9.06 -3.58 0.17
C MET A 173 -8.27 -2.28 0.03
N SER A 174 -8.38 -1.39 1.00
CA SER A 174 -7.53 -0.19 1.06
C SER A 174 -6.12 -0.55 1.55
N LEU A 175 -5.14 0.29 1.24
CA LEU A 175 -3.77 0.15 1.76
C LEU A 175 -3.76 0.14 3.30
N SER A 176 -4.55 1.02 3.93
CA SER A 176 -4.69 1.05 5.39
C SER A 176 -5.32 -0.23 5.96
N GLY A 177 -6.35 -0.76 5.29
CA GLY A 177 -7.01 -2.00 5.68
C GLY A 177 -6.11 -3.23 5.54
N ALA A 178 -5.35 -3.32 4.45
CA ALA A 178 -4.40 -4.40 4.23
C ALA A 178 -3.27 -4.38 5.26
N ASN A 179 -2.75 -3.20 5.59
CA ASN A 179 -1.76 -3.05 6.64
C ASN A 179 -2.30 -3.47 8.02
N ALA A 180 -3.53 -3.06 8.37
CA ALA A 180 -4.17 -3.46 9.62
C ALA A 180 -4.39 -4.99 9.69
N ASN A 181 -4.82 -5.60 8.58
CA ASN A 181 -4.99 -7.05 8.48
C ASN A 181 -3.67 -7.81 8.60
N MET A 182 -2.60 -7.30 7.97
CA MET A 182 -1.27 -7.87 8.10
C MET A 182 -0.79 -7.83 9.56
N ILE A 183 -0.88 -6.67 10.21
CA ILE A 183 -0.49 -6.50 11.62
C ILE A 183 -1.30 -7.44 12.52
N THR A 184 -2.62 -7.52 12.30
CA THR A 184 -3.50 -8.41 13.05
C THR A 184 -3.11 -9.87 12.87
N THR A 185 -2.84 -10.29 11.63
CA THR A 185 -2.44 -11.68 11.33
C THR A 185 -1.11 -12.04 12.00
N VAL A 186 -0.12 -11.16 11.91
CA VAL A 186 1.19 -11.35 12.56
C VAL A 186 1.02 -11.39 14.08
N GLY A 187 0.25 -10.47 14.65
CA GLY A 187 -0.04 -10.42 16.08
C GLY A 187 -0.72 -11.69 16.59
N SER A 188 -1.76 -12.16 15.89
CA SER A 188 -2.46 -13.40 16.22
C SER A 188 -1.55 -14.63 16.14
N LYS A 189 -0.73 -14.74 15.09
CA LYS A 189 0.25 -15.84 14.96
C LYS A 189 1.32 -15.81 16.04
N ALA A 190 1.79 -14.62 16.42
CA ALA A 190 2.76 -14.46 17.50
C ALA A 190 2.16 -14.87 18.87
N ALA A 191 0.92 -14.45 19.14
CA ALA A 191 0.19 -14.85 20.36
C ALA A 191 -0.04 -16.37 20.40
N GLN A 192 -0.45 -16.96 19.28
CA GLN A 192 -0.59 -18.40 19.14
C GLN A 192 0.73 -19.13 19.41
N GLY A 193 1.83 -18.72 18.78
CA GLY A 193 3.15 -19.33 19.01
C GLY A 193 3.62 -19.20 20.47
N LYS A 194 3.28 -18.12 21.17
CA LYS A 194 3.58 -17.97 22.60
C LYS A 194 2.79 -18.95 23.46
N ASN A 195 1.51 -19.14 23.16
CA ASN A 195 0.67 -20.11 23.85
C ASN A 195 1.17 -21.54 23.60
N ASP A 196 1.48 -21.87 22.34
CA ASP A 196 2.01 -23.18 21.95
C ASP A 196 3.35 -23.48 22.64
N SER A 197 4.25 -22.49 22.72
CA SER A 197 5.52 -22.59 23.44
C SER A 197 5.29 -22.85 24.94
N THR A 198 4.33 -22.17 25.55
CA THR A 198 4.00 -22.35 26.98
C THR A 198 3.42 -23.74 27.24
N ALA A 199 2.48 -24.18 26.40
CA ALA A 199 1.89 -25.52 26.48
C ALA A 199 2.96 -26.61 26.28
N THR A 200 3.81 -26.48 25.26
CA THR A 200 4.88 -27.43 24.97
C THR A 200 5.92 -27.49 26.09
N THR A 201 6.22 -26.35 26.74
CA THR A 201 7.11 -26.30 27.91
C THR A 201 6.52 -27.03 29.11
N ALA A 202 5.21 -26.89 29.34
CA ALA A 202 4.51 -27.62 30.40
C ALA A 202 4.53 -29.14 30.14
N VAL A 203 4.23 -29.57 28.90
CA VAL A 203 4.32 -30.98 28.49
C VAL A 203 5.74 -31.52 28.66
N LEU A 204 6.76 -30.76 28.24
CA LEU A 204 8.16 -31.14 28.42
C LEU A 204 8.51 -31.32 29.90
N THR A 205 8.04 -30.42 30.76
CA THR A 205 8.29 -30.48 32.22
C THR A 205 7.63 -31.71 32.84
N GLN A 206 6.38 -32.00 32.45
CA GLN A 206 5.66 -33.19 32.90
C GLN A 206 6.37 -34.48 32.44
N ALA A 207 6.81 -34.54 31.18
CA ALA A 207 7.51 -35.70 30.63
C ALA A 207 8.87 -35.93 31.31
N LYS A 208 9.62 -34.86 31.60
CA LYS A 208 10.86 -34.94 32.38
C LYS A 208 10.59 -35.47 33.78
N SER A 209 9.58 -34.93 34.47
CA SER A 209 9.22 -35.35 35.84
C SER A 209 8.79 -36.82 35.88
N ALA A 210 8.00 -37.28 34.91
CA ALA A 210 7.59 -38.68 34.82
C ALA A 210 8.78 -39.62 34.57
N ARG A 211 9.69 -39.24 33.66
CA ARG A 211 10.92 -40.01 33.42
C ARG A 211 11.79 -40.04 34.69
N ASP A 212 12.00 -38.92 35.34
CA ASP A 212 12.84 -38.81 36.53
C ASP A 212 12.22 -39.57 37.72
N SER A 213 10.89 -39.71 37.78
CA SER A 213 10.22 -40.54 38.80
C SER A 213 10.41 -42.05 38.60
N VAL A 214 10.67 -42.52 37.37
CA VAL A 214 10.84 -43.95 37.06
C VAL A 214 12.32 -44.32 37.00
N SER A 215 13.15 -43.44 36.44
CA SER A 215 14.58 -43.68 36.25
C SER A 215 15.45 -43.01 37.30
N GLY A 216 14.88 -42.18 38.16
CA GLY A 216 15.59 -41.54 39.27
C GLY A 216 15.90 -42.57 40.35
N VAL A 217 17.15 -42.59 40.79
CA VAL A 217 17.59 -43.37 41.94
C VAL A 217 17.42 -42.51 43.18
N SER A 218 16.65 -42.98 44.16
CA SER A 218 16.52 -42.30 45.45
C SER A 218 17.79 -42.55 46.27
N LEU A 219 18.61 -41.51 46.46
CA LEU A 219 19.85 -41.61 47.24
C LEU A 219 19.60 -42.06 48.69
N ASP A 220 18.46 -41.72 49.26
CA ASP A 220 18.08 -42.16 50.61
C ASP A 220 17.74 -43.66 50.64
N GLU A 221 17.09 -44.17 49.58
CA GLU A 221 16.75 -45.59 49.46
C GLU A 221 18.01 -46.42 49.16
N GLU A 222 18.90 -45.95 48.28
CA GLU A 222 20.23 -46.53 48.06
C GLU A 222 21.07 -46.49 49.33
N ALA A 223 21.07 -45.39 50.09
CA ALA A 223 21.82 -45.30 51.36
C ALA A 223 21.26 -46.25 52.42
N ALA A 224 19.94 -46.37 52.54
CA ALA A 224 19.30 -47.33 53.44
C ALA A 224 19.62 -48.78 53.04
N ASN A 225 19.56 -49.10 51.75
CA ASN A 225 19.96 -50.40 51.22
C ASN A 225 21.44 -50.68 51.47
N LEU A 226 22.31 -49.68 51.29
CA LEU A 226 23.74 -49.78 51.54
C LEU A 226 24.04 -50.03 53.03
N VAL A 227 23.38 -49.32 53.95
CA VAL A 227 23.48 -49.59 55.40
C VAL A 227 22.98 -51.00 55.74
N LYS A 228 21.86 -51.43 55.15
CA LYS A 228 21.33 -52.79 55.31
C LYS A 228 22.31 -53.85 54.81
N TYR A 229 22.94 -53.64 53.65
CA TYR A 229 23.97 -54.55 53.13
C TYR A 229 25.22 -54.59 54.02
N GLN A 230 25.65 -53.45 54.57
CA GLN A 230 26.74 -53.41 55.54
C GLN A 230 26.40 -54.19 56.83
N GLN A 231 25.16 -54.09 57.31
CA GLN A 231 24.70 -54.83 58.48
C GLN A 231 24.64 -56.33 58.22
N TYR A 232 24.13 -56.76 57.06
CA TYR A 232 24.14 -58.17 56.66
C TYR A 232 25.55 -58.72 56.45
N TYR A 233 26.48 -57.93 55.92
CA TYR A 233 27.88 -58.31 55.80
C TYR A 233 28.53 -58.52 57.18
N THR A 234 28.26 -57.61 58.13
CA THR A 234 28.73 -57.73 59.51
C THR A 234 28.14 -58.94 60.21
N ALA A 235 26.83 -59.19 60.05
CA ALA A 235 26.16 -60.36 60.60
C ALA A 235 26.71 -61.67 60.02
N SER A 236 26.91 -61.74 58.70
CA SER A 236 27.55 -62.89 58.03
C SER A 236 28.98 -63.12 58.55
N SER A 237 29.73 -62.05 58.80
CA SER A 237 31.08 -62.14 59.39
C SER A 237 31.06 -62.72 60.80
N GLN A 238 30.07 -62.37 61.62
CA GLN A 238 29.89 -62.95 62.97
C GLN A 238 29.46 -64.42 62.92
N ILE A 239 28.59 -64.80 61.97
CA ILE A 239 28.21 -66.21 61.75
C ILE A 239 29.45 -67.03 61.36
N ILE A 240 30.29 -66.53 60.45
CA ILE A 240 31.55 -67.18 60.07
C ILE A 240 32.48 -67.33 61.28
N LYS A 241 32.62 -66.29 62.12
CA LYS A 241 33.42 -66.37 63.35
C LYS A 241 32.86 -67.41 64.33
N ALA A 242 31.55 -67.46 64.52
CA ALA A 242 30.90 -68.46 65.37
C ALA A 242 31.10 -69.88 64.82
N ALA A 243 30.95 -70.06 63.50
CA ALA A 243 31.23 -71.33 62.84
C ALA A 243 32.69 -71.75 62.98
N GLN A 244 33.65 -70.83 62.79
CA GLN A 244 35.07 -71.08 63.05
C GLN A 244 35.33 -71.48 64.50
N ALA A 245 34.70 -70.80 65.47
CA ALA A 245 34.83 -71.15 66.89
C ALA A 245 34.26 -72.55 67.19
N ILE A 246 33.13 -72.92 66.60
CA ILE A 246 32.56 -74.27 66.71
C ILE A 246 33.50 -75.30 66.09
N PHE A 247 34.03 -75.04 64.89
CA PHE A 247 35.00 -75.93 64.24
C PHE A 247 36.28 -76.09 65.06
N SER A 248 36.86 -75.00 65.59
CA SER A 248 38.03 -75.07 66.46
C SER A 248 37.75 -75.82 67.76
N THR A 249 36.55 -75.67 68.34
CA THR A 249 36.15 -76.42 69.55
C THR A 249 36.01 -77.91 69.26
N LEU A 250 35.41 -78.28 68.13
CA LEU A 250 35.31 -79.68 67.69
C LEU A 250 36.68 -80.30 67.38
N ILE A 251 37.58 -79.56 66.73
CA ILE A 251 38.93 -80.03 66.40
C ILE A 251 39.81 -80.17 67.65
N ASN A 252 39.70 -79.27 68.63
CA ASN A 252 40.48 -79.34 69.88
C ASN A 252 39.87 -80.29 70.93
N SER A 253 38.68 -80.86 70.68
CA SER A 253 38.00 -81.81 71.56
C SER A 253 38.17 -83.28 71.12
N LEU A 254 38.97 -83.54 70.07
CA LEU A 254 39.54 -84.85 69.74
C LEU A 254 41.00 -84.91 70.22
#